data_AF-A0A117I6X0-F1
#
_entry.id   AF-A0A117I6X0-F1
#
_cell.length_a   1.000
_cell.length_b   1.000
_cell.length_c   1.000
_cell.angle_alpha   90.00
_cell.angle_beta   90.00
_cell.angle_gamma   90.00
#
_symmetry.space_group_name_H-M   'P 1'
#
loop_
_entity.id
_entity.type
_entity.pdbx_description
1 polymer ?
#
loop_
_entity_poly.entity_id
_entity_poly.type
_entity_poly.pdbx_seq_one_letter_code
_entity_poly.pdbx_strand_id
1 'polypeptide(L)'
;MSPVQPNQARVTFGTNDAGPFTGVGCETKDGLTTINIEGHLHTTIELTDGEAPAVKSVNIGEIGSDGPALVYVEGVSGTPVVATRDGKNYTVTGSGMASNSASTEPPVDTPFDVAVTCP
;
A
#
# COMPACT_ATOMS: atom_id res chain seq x y z
N MET A 1 -6.99 -15.13 0.62
CA MET A 1 -6.28 -14.52 -0.53
C MET A 1 -5.27 -15.53 -1.05
N SER A 2 -5.18 -15.74 -2.36
CA SER A 2 -4.11 -16.58 -2.94
C SER A 2 -2.76 -15.90 -2.73
N PRO A 3 -1.66 -16.65 -2.50
CA PRO A 3 -0.33 -16.06 -2.38
C PRO A 3 0.03 -15.32 -3.67
N VAL A 4 0.59 -14.13 -3.51
CA VAL A 4 1.09 -13.34 -4.63
C VAL A 4 2.34 -14.02 -5.19
N GLN A 5 2.47 -14.10 -6.51
CA GLN A 5 3.63 -14.71 -7.15
C GLN A 5 4.91 -13.91 -6.86
N PRO A 6 6.12 -14.47 -7.03
CA PRO A 6 7.36 -13.69 -6.93
C PRO A 6 7.32 -12.47 -7.85
N ASN A 7 7.83 -11.33 -7.37
CA ASN A 7 7.84 -10.04 -8.09
C ASN A 7 6.46 -9.52 -8.47
N GLN A 8 5.43 -9.90 -7.71
CA GLN A 8 4.07 -9.45 -7.94
C GLN A 8 3.53 -8.73 -6.71
N ALA A 9 2.56 -7.85 -6.92
CA ALA A 9 1.76 -7.26 -5.87
C ALA A 9 0.27 -7.36 -6.20
N ARG A 10 -0.57 -7.32 -5.17
CA ARG A 10 -2.01 -7.11 -5.29
C ARG A 10 -2.40 -6.02 -4.30
N VAL A 11 -3.05 -4.99 -4.81
CA VAL A 11 -3.50 -3.83 -4.04
C VAL A 11 -5.02 -3.82 -4.06
N THR A 12 -5.62 -3.71 -2.88
CA THR A 12 -7.05 -3.50 -2.73
C THR A 12 -7.31 -2.36 -1.77
N PHE A 13 -8.30 -1.52 -2.05
CA PHE A 13 -8.79 -0.56 -1.08
C PHE A 13 -10.26 -0.22 -1.33
N GLY A 14 -11.03 -0.07 -0.25
CA GLY A 14 -12.48 -0.06 -0.30
C GLY A 14 -13.01 -1.35 -0.94
N THR A 15 -13.82 -1.21 -1.97
CA THR A 15 -14.33 -2.33 -2.77
C THR A 15 -13.51 -2.60 -4.03
N ASN A 16 -12.42 -1.85 -4.26
CA ASN A 16 -11.63 -1.95 -5.48
C ASN A 16 -10.51 -2.98 -5.34
N ASP A 17 -10.41 -3.86 -6.33
CA ASP A 17 -9.22 -4.68 -6.55
C ASP A 17 -8.47 -4.12 -7.75
N ALA A 18 -7.29 -3.58 -7.48
CA ALA A 18 -6.44 -2.97 -8.49
C ALA A 18 -5.32 -3.91 -8.94
N GLY A 19 -5.16 -5.10 -8.36
CA GLY A 19 -4.11 -6.04 -8.75
C GLY A 19 -4.52 -7.04 -9.83
N PRO A 20 -3.56 -7.85 -10.31
CA PRO A 20 -2.16 -7.90 -9.89
C PRO A 20 -1.22 -6.95 -10.66
N PHE A 21 -0.10 -6.60 -10.03
CA PHE A 21 1.01 -5.80 -10.57
C PHE A 21 2.28 -6.63 -10.68
N THR A 22 3.12 -6.40 -11.68
CA THR A 22 4.43 -7.07 -11.82
C THR A 22 5.63 -6.12 -11.67
N GLY A 23 5.39 -4.82 -11.51
CA GLY A 23 6.43 -3.81 -11.32
C GLY A 23 6.75 -3.58 -9.86
N VAL A 24 7.32 -4.57 -9.18
CA VAL A 24 7.68 -4.45 -7.75
C VAL A 24 9.16 -4.12 -7.57
N GLY A 25 9.46 -3.03 -6.88
CA GLY A 25 10.79 -2.65 -6.43
C GLY A 25 10.82 -2.49 -4.91
N CYS A 26 11.85 -3.02 -4.25
CA CYS A 26 12.03 -2.87 -2.81
C CYS A 26 13.45 -2.41 -2.53
N GLU A 27 13.58 -1.33 -1.76
CA GLU A 27 14.87 -0.77 -1.34
C GLU A 27 14.87 -0.63 0.18
N THR A 28 15.96 -1.03 0.83
CA THR A 28 16.17 -0.80 2.26
C THR A 28 17.33 0.15 2.44
N LYS A 29 17.07 1.29 3.09
CA LYS A 29 18.06 2.34 3.33
C LYS A 29 17.81 2.97 4.70
N ASP A 30 18.89 3.17 5.46
CA ASP A 30 18.85 3.82 6.79
C ASP A 30 17.83 3.20 7.77
N GLY A 31 17.61 1.89 7.68
CA GLY A 31 16.66 1.15 8.53
C GLY A 31 15.19 1.27 8.11
N LEU A 32 14.91 1.86 6.95
CA LEU A 32 13.60 1.93 6.33
C LEU A 32 13.59 1.08 5.06
N THR A 33 12.52 0.31 4.87
CA THR A 33 12.24 -0.42 3.64
C THR A 33 11.14 0.32 2.89
N THR A 34 11.44 0.76 1.66
CA THR A 34 10.49 1.37 0.73
C THR A 34 10.12 0.34 -0.33
N ILE A 35 8.82 0.08 -0.47
CA ILE A 35 8.26 -0.79 -1.51
C ILE A 35 7.54 0.10 -2.51
N ASN A 36 7.97 0.04 -3.77
CA ASN A 36 7.32 0.69 -4.90
C ASN A 36 6.64 -0.36 -5.78
N ILE A 37 5.39 -0.11 -6.11
CA ILE A 37 4.58 -0.92 -7.01
C ILE A 37 4.16 -0.04 -8.18
N GLU A 38 4.64 -0.40 -9.35
CA GLU A 38 4.40 0.32 -10.61
C GLU A 38 3.42 -0.43 -11.51
N GLY A 39 2.63 0.32 -12.26
CA GLY A 39 1.67 -0.21 -13.22
C GLY A 39 0.68 0.85 -13.69
N HIS A 40 -0.60 0.49 -13.72
CA HIS A 40 -1.68 1.43 -14.04
C HIS A 40 -2.04 2.37 -12.87
N LEU A 41 -1.58 2.05 -11.67
CA LEU A 41 -1.49 2.96 -10.53
C LEU A 41 -0.11 2.80 -9.89
N HIS A 42 0.31 3.83 -9.18
CA HIS A 42 1.55 3.83 -8.42
C HIS A 42 1.23 3.63 -6.94
N THR A 43 1.92 2.71 -6.26
CA THR A 43 1.81 2.54 -4.81
C THR A 43 3.18 2.57 -4.17
N THR A 44 3.32 3.36 -3.10
CA THR A 44 4.53 3.43 -2.26
C THR A 44 4.18 3.07 -0.83
N ILE A 45 4.99 2.19 -0.24
CA ILE A 45 4.86 1.79 1.16
C ILE A 45 6.20 2.00 1.84
N GLU A 46 6.22 2.72 2.95
CA GLU A 46 7.40 2.85 3.80
C GLU A 46 7.21 2.10 5.12
N LEU A 47 8.17 1.24 5.43
CA LEU A 47 8.18 0.34 6.56
C LEU A 47 9.50 0.50 7.33
N THR A 48 9.51 0.23 8.63
CA THR A 48 10.78 -0.05 9.32
C THR A 48 11.35 -1.38 8.85
N ASP A 49 12.67 -1.51 8.79
CA ASP A 49 13.31 -2.80 8.57
C ASP A 49 13.18 -3.72 9.80
N GLY A 50 13.22 -5.03 9.57
CA GLY A 50 13.04 -6.08 10.59
C GLY A 50 11.96 -7.11 10.25
N GLU A 51 11.74 -8.06 11.17
CA GLU A 51 10.76 -9.16 11.03
C GLU A 51 9.32 -8.73 11.33
N ALA A 52 9.16 -7.73 12.20
CA ALA A 52 7.87 -7.11 12.52
C ALA A 52 7.90 -5.63 12.10
N PRO A 53 7.85 -5.33 10.79
CA PRO A 53 7.95 -3.96 10.30
C PRO A 53 6.77 -3.10 10.77
N ALA A 54 7.05 -1.88 11.19
CA ALA A 54 6.04 -0.86 11.46
C ALA A 54 5.80 0.00 10.22
N VAL A 55 4.53 0.30 9.91
CA VAL A 55 4.17 1.09 8.74
C VAL A 55 4.29 2.58 9.04
N LYS A 56 5.12 3.27 8.24
CA LYS A 56 5.32 4.72 8.33
C LYS A 56 4.39 5.49 7.41
N SER A 57 4.26 5.03 6.18
CA SER A 57 3.36 5.63 5.20
C SER A 57 2.87 4.58 4.20
N VAL A 58 1.68 4.83 3.65
CA VAL A 58 1.14 4.13 2.48
C VAL A 58 0.55 5.18 1.57
N ASN A 59 0.96 5.19 0.31
CA ASN A 59 0.37 6.01 -0.73
C ASN A 59 -0.09 5.08 -1.86
N ILE A 60 -1.39 5.06 -2.12
CA ILE A 60 -1.99 4.35 -3.24
C ILE A 60 -2.54 5.42 -4.19
N GLY A 61 -1.97 5.48 -5.39
CA GLY A 61 -2.38 6.41 -6.43
C GLY A 61 -3.80 6.16 -6.96
N GLU A 62 -4.26 7.08 -7.80
CA GLU A 62 -5.60 7.06 -8.38
C GLU A 62 -5.84 5.79 -9.21
N ILE A 63 -7.00 5.15 -9.02
CA ILE A 63 -7.45 4.05 -9.88
C ILE A 63 -8.07 4.64 -11.15
N GLY A 64 -7.36 4.53 -12.28
CA GLY A 64 -7.85 5.11 -13.54
C GLY A 64 -7.81 6.65 -13.52
N SER A 65 -8.56 7.31 -14.40
CA SER A 65 -8.41 8.75 -14.63
C SER A 65 -9.12 9.67 -13.62
N ASP A 66 -10.13 9.17 -12.91
CA ASP A 66 -10.93 9.93 -11.94
C ASP A 66 -11.20 9.12 -10.65
N GLY A 67 -10.34 8.14 -10.37
CA GLY A 67 -10.50 7.25 -9.22
C GLY A 67 -10.02 7.88 -7.92
N PRO A 68 -10.49 7.39 -6.76
CA PRO A 68 -9.94 7.80 -5.49
C PRO A 68 -8.46 7.39 -5.38
N ALA A 69 -7.65 8.25 -4.77
CA ALA A 69 -6.34 7.91 -4.22
C ALA A 69 -6.46 7.74 -2.70
N LEU A 70 -5.57 6.96 -2.09
CA LEU A 70 -5.55 6.71 -0.65
C LEU A 70 -4.19 7.03 -0.05
N VAL A 71 -4.20 7.69 1.12
CA VAL A 71 -2.99 7.97 1.90
C VAL A 71 -3.15 7.58 3.37
N TYR A 72 -2.12 6.95 3.92
CA TYR A 72 -1.93 6.76 5.34
C TYR A 72 -0.56 7.31 5.74
N VAL A 73 -0.51 8.01 6.87
CA VAL A 73 0.74 8.49 7.49
C VAL A 73 0.65 8.24 9.00
N GLU A 74 1.67 7.59 9.55
CA GLU A 74 1.77 7.32 10.98
C GLU A 74 1.66 8.62 11.81
N GLY A 75 0.83 8.61 12.85
CA GLY A 75 0.63 9.76 13.74
C GLY A 75 -0.30 10.85 13.19
N VAL A 76 -0.68 10.78 11.91
CA VAL A 76 -1.72 11.64 11.30
C VAL A 76 -3.02 10.88 11.20
N SER A 77 -2.96 9.65 10.67
CA SER A 77 -4.10 8.75 10.57
C SER A 77 -4.41 8.13 11.94
N GLY A 78 -5.68 8.19 12.37
CA GLY A 78 -6.12 7.67 13.68
C GLY A 78 -6.32 6.16 13.73
N THR A 79 -6.27 5.49 12.58
CA THR A 79 -6.57 4.05 12.44
C THR A 79 -5.26 3.26 12.31
N PRO A 80 -5.06 2.18 13.09
CA PRO A 80 -3.83 1.41 13.05
C PRO A 80 -3.68 0.68 11.72
N VAL A 81 -2.47 0.70 11.16
CA VAL A 81 -2.06 -0.14 10.03
C VAL A 81 -1.06 -1.16 10.54
N VAL A 82 -1.23 -2.41 10.12
CA VAL A 82 -0.35 -3.52 10.49
C VAL A 82 0.38 -4.00 9.25
N ALA A 83 1.67 -4.28 9.40
CA ALA A 83 2.44 -4.99 8.39
C ALA A 83 3.01 -6.30 8.97
N THR A 84 3.03 -7.33 8.14
CA THR A 84 3.71 -8.59 8.41
C THR A 84 4.71 -8.86 7.30
N ARG A 85 5.83 -9.50 7.65
CA ARG A 85 6.88 -9.91 6.72
C ARG A 85 7.17 -11.38 6.90
N ASP A 86 7.14 -12.13 5.80
CA ASP A 86 7.60 -13.51 5.72
C ASP A 86 8.62 -13.63 4.58
N GLY A 87 9.91 -13.51 4.95
CA GLY A 87 11.02 -13.43 4.00
C GLY A 87 10.93 -12.20 3.08
N LYS A 88 10.53 -12.44 1.83
CA LYS A 88 10.33 -11.40 0.80
C LYS A 88 8.85 -11.01 0.62
N ASN A 89 7.93 -11.70 1.28
CA ASN A 89 6.51 -11.44 1.21
C ASN A 89 6.15 -10.43 2.30
N TYR A 90 5.44 -9.37 1.92
CA TYR A 90 4.89 -8.38 2.83
C TYR A 90 3.38 -8.36 2.67
N THR A 91 2.67 -8.28 3.79
CA THR A 91 1.23 -7.98 3.82
C THR A 91 1.03 -6.73 4.66
N VAL A 92 0.33 -5.75 4.12
CA VAL A 92 0.03 -4.48 4.78
C VAL A 92 -1.47 -4.27 4.75
N THR A 93 -2.09 -4.22 5.92
CA THR A 93 -3.54 -4.12 6.06
C THR A 93 -3.87 -3.01 7.04
N GLY A 94 -4.85 -2.18 6.70
CA GLY A 94 -5.31 -1.14 7.60
C GLY A 94 -6.34 -0.24 6.94
N SER A 95 -6.34 1.04 7.31
CA SER A 95 -7.22 2.02 6.70
C SER A 95 -6.52 3.37 6.53
N GLY A 96 -6.86 4.06 5.45
CA GLY A 96 -6.26 5.34 5.09
C GLY A 96 -7.31 6.31 4.56
N MET A 97 -6.94 7.58 4.45
CA MET A 97 -7.81 8.62 3.92
C MET A 97 -7.87 8.49 2.40
N ALA A 98 -9.02 8.11 1.87
CA ALA A 98 -9.29 8.13 0.45
C ALA A 98 -9.95 9.44 0.04
N SER A 99 -9.50 10.01 -1.07
CA SER A 99 -10.07 11.21 -1.66
C SER A 99 -10.09 11.09 -3.17
N ASN A 100 -11.14 11.62 -3.79
CA ASN A 100 -11.23 11.75 -5.23
C ASN A 100 -11.02 13.22 -5.61
N SER A 101 -10.03 13.50 -6.46
CA SER A 101 -9.70 14.85 -6.94
C SER A 101 -10.86 15.51 -7.71
N ALA A 102 -11.76 14.71 -8.28
CA ALA A 102 -12.98 15.18 -8.94
C ALA A 102 -14.17 15.43 -7.97
N SER A 103 -14.06 15.04 -6.68
CA SER A 103 -15.11 15.24 -5.67
C SER A 103 -14.80 16.42 -4.74
N THR A 104 -15.85 17.07 -4.23
CA THR A 104 -15.75 18.13 -3.20
C THR A 104 -16.03 17.61 -1.79
N GLU A 105 -16.30 16.30 -1.67
CA GLU A 105 -16.54 15.65 -0.40
C GLU A 105 -15.25 15.55 0.42
N PRO A 106 -15.35 15.58 1.77
CA PRO A 106 -14.18 15.37 2.62
C PRO A 106 -13.58 13.96 2.40
N PRO A 107 -12.27 13.78 2.63
CA PRO A 107 -11.66 12.47 2.59
C PRO A 107 -12.34 11.49 3.55
N VAL A 108 -12.47 10.24 3.11
CA VAL A 108 -13.16 9.19 3.87
C VAL A 108 -12.17 8.11 4.29
N ASP A 109 -12.28 7.65 5.53
CA ASP A 109 -11.48 6.53 6.01
C ASP A 109 -11.90 5.25 5.26
N THR A 110 -10.95 4.63 4.57
CA THR A 110 -11.18 3.54 3.64
C THR A 110 -10.23 2.39 3.95
N PRO A 111 -10.73 1.15 4.13
CA PRO A 111 -9.88 0.00 4.38
C PRO A 111 -9.03 -0.31 3.16
N PHE A 112 -7.82 -0.81 3.37
CA PHE A 112 -6.95 -1.30 2.31
C PHE A 112 -6.19 -2.56 2.73
N ASP A 113 -5.78 -3.32 1.73
CA ASP A 113 -4.92 -4.49 1.86
C ASP A 113 -3.97 -4.55 0.67
N VAL A 114 -2.68 -4.64 0.97
CA VAL A 114 -1.59 -4.79 -0.01
C VAL A 114 -0.80 -6.04 0.32
N ALA A 115 -0.76 -6.97 -0.62
CA ALA A 115 0.11 -8.13 -0.57
C ALA A 115 1.18 -7.98 -1.66
N VAL A 116 2.45 -8.13 -1.31
CA VAL A 116 3.56 -7.90 -2.24
C VAL A 116 4.70 -8.86 -1.98
N THR A 117 5.33 -9.33 -3.05
CA THR A 117 6.53 -10.18 -2.98
C THR A 117 7.69 -9.44 -3.64
N CYS A 118 8.64 -8.97 -2.82
CA CYS A 118 9.85 -8.30 -3.29
C CYS A 118 10.77 -9.25 -4.09
N PRO A 119 11.57 -8.72 -5.05
CA PRO A 119 12.53 -9.50 -5.83
C PRO A 119 13.73 -10.06 -5.07
#